data_AF-A0A484X0X1-F1
#
_entry.id   AF-A0A484X0X1-F1
#
_cell.length_a   1.000
_cell.length_b   1.000
_cell.length_c   1.000
_cell.angle_alpha   90.00
_cell.angle_beta   90.00
_cell.angle_gamma   90.00
#
_symmetry.space_group_name_H-M   'P 1'
#
loop_
_entity.id
_entity.type
_entity.pdbx_description
1 polymer ?
#
loop_
_entity_poly.entity_id
_entity_poly.type
_entity_poly.pdbx_seq_one_letter_code
_entity_poly.pdbx_strand_id
1 'polypeptide(L)'
;MKKAGVDVLGISTDKPEKLSRFAEKELLNFTLLSDEDHQVCEQFGVWGEKSFMGKTYDGIHRISFLIDADGKIEHVFDDFKTSNHHDVVLNWLKEHALITLLHSVLAALAASTSQIFSLPCNTRLKFFR
;
A
#
# COMPACT_ATOMS: atom_id res chain seq x y z
N MET A 1 5.69 3.40 -8.92
CA MET A 1 5.85 2.51 -7.75
C MET A 1 7.12 1.67 -7.84
N LYS A 2 7.26 0.71 -8.77
CA LYS A 2 8.49 -0.13 -8.87
C LYS A 2 9.82 0.64 -8.89
N LYS A 3 9.91 1.78 -9.60
CA LYS A 3 11.11 2.63 -9.61
C LYS A 3 11.48 3.21 -8.23
N ALA A 4 10.51 3.31 -7.32
CA ALA A 4 10.72 3.75 -5.95
C ALA A 4 10.99 2.57 -5.00
N GLY A 5 11.23 1.35 -5.50
CA GLY A 5 11.50 0.17 -4.69
C GLY A 5 10.26 -0.42 -3.98
N VAL A 6 9.06 0.01 -4.37
CA VAL A 6 7.81 -0.44 -3.74
C VAL A 6 7.09 -1.43 -4.64
N ASP A 7 6.87 -2.63 -4.11
CA ASP A 7 6.02 -3.63 -4.72
C ASP A 7 4.55 -3.37 -4.41
N VAL A 8 3.71 -3.57 -5.42
CA VAL A 8 2.28 -3.26 -5.34
C VAL A 8 1.47 -4.55 -5.34
N LEU A 9 0.51 -4.62 -4.43
CA LEU A 9 -0.55 -5.63 -4.41
C LEU A 9 -1.92 -4.97 -4.34
N GLY A 10 -2.87 -5.46 -5.14
CA GLY A 10 -4.29 -5.21 -4.92
C GLY A 10 -4.96 -6.38 -4.21
N ILE A 11 -5.94 -6.10 -3.36
CA ILE A 11 -6.79 -7.07 -2.67
C ILE A 11 -8.24 -6.68 -2.96
N SER A 12 -9.06 -7.65 -3.31
CA SER A 12 -10.49 -7.47 -3.54
C SER A 12 -11.26 -8.72 -3.14
N THR A 13 -12.54 -8.59 -2.79
CA THR A 13 -13.42 -9.71 -2.46
C THR A 13 -13.94 -10.45 -3.70
N ASP A 14 -13.51 -10.03 -4.89
CA ASP A 14 -13.81 -10.71 -6.15
C ASP A 14 -13.07 -12.04 -6.28
N LYS A 15 -13.70 -13.04 -6.91
CA LYS A 15 -13.13 -14.38 -7.16
C LYS A 15 -11.84 -14.32 -7.99
N PRO A 16 -10.90 -15.28 -7.80
CA PRO A 16 -9.64 -15.33 -8.55
C PRO A 16 -9.82 -15.28 -10.08
N GLU A 17 -10.82 -15.99 -10.62
CA GLU A 17 -11.09 -16.01 -12.07
C GLU A 17 -11.48 -14.63 -12.62
N LYS A 18 -12.28 -13.87 -11.86
CA LYS A 18 -12.69 -12.52 -12.23
C LYS A 18 -11.51 -11.56 -12.16
N LEU A 19 -10.68 -11.70 -11.13
CA LEU A 19 -9.45 -10.91 -10.98
C LEU A 19 -8.44 -11.18 -12.07
N SER A 20 -8.24 -12.44 -12.48
CA SER A 20 -7.33 -12.80 -13.60
C SER A 20 -7.78 -12.12 -14.89
N ARG A 21 -9.06 -12.27 -15.26
CA ARG A 21 -9.63 -11.63 -16.45
C ARG A 21 -9.52 -10.12 -16.39
N PHE A 22 -9.72 -9.52 -15.22
CA PHE A 22 -9.59 -8.08 -15.03
C PHE A 22 -8.14 -7.62 -15.18
N ALA A 23 -7.18 -8.34 -14.58
CA ALA A 23 -5.76 -8.03 -14.68
C ALA A 23 -5.26 -8.12 -16.13
N GLU A 24 -5.70 -9.13 -16.87
CA GLU A 24 -5.39 -9.29 -18.30
C GLU A 24 -6.03 -8.18 -19.14
N LYS A 25 -7.31 -7.91 -18.94
CA LYS A 25 -8.05 -6.90 -19.71
C LYS A 25 -7.49 -5.48 -19.53
N GLU A 26 -7.17 -5.11 -18.29
CA GLU A 26 -6.65 -3.78 -17.96
C GLU A 26 -5.12 -3.71 -18.03
N LEU A 27 -4.45 -4.79 -18.46
CA LEU A 27 -3.00 -4.88 -18.61
C LEU A 27 -2.25 -4.45 -17.34
N LEU A 28 -2.73 -4.90 -16.18
CA LEU A 28 -2.17 -4.51 -14.90
C LEU A 28 -0.73 -5.05 -14.75
N ASN A 29 0.14 -4.22 -14.21
CA ASN A 29 1.55 -4.55 -13.97
C ASN A 29 1.83 -4.97 -12.52
N PHE A 30 0.80 -5.31 -11.76
CA PHE A 30 0.84 -5.71 -10.36
C PHE A 30 -0.13 -6.85 -10.07
N THR A 31 0.13 -7.57 -8.98
CA THR A 31 -0.67 -8.75 -8.59
C THR A 31 -1.95 -8.34 -7.89
N LEU A 32 -3.05 -9.01 -8.23
CA LEU A 32 -4.32 -8.96 -7.49
C LEU A 32 -4.50 -10.22 -6.67
N LEU A 33 -4.92 -10.06 -5.42
CA LEU A 33 -5.24 -11.12 -4.47
C LEU A 33 -6.75 -11.13 -4.25
N SER A 34 -7.30 -12.34 -4.16
CA SER A 34 -8.71 -12.56 -3.84
C SER A 34 -8.87 -12.77 -2.34
N ASP A 35 -9.87 -12.11 -1.76
CA ASP A 35 -10.31 -12.24 -0.36
C ASP A 35 -11.82 -12.51 -0.34
N GLU A 36 -12.25 -13.61 -0.95
CA GLU A 36 -13.68 -13.94 -1.15
C GLU A 36 -14.48 -13.92 0.18
N ASP A 37 -13.85 -14.37 1.26
CA ASP A 37 -14.44 -14.47 2.59
C ASP A 37 -14.17 -13.23 3.46
N HIS A 38 -13.70 -12.12 2.87
CA HIS A 38 -13.47 -10.81 3.52
C HIS A 38 -12.57 -10.83 4.79
N GLN A 39 -11.89 -11.95 5.08
CA GLN A 39 -11.12 -12.13 6.32
C GLN A 39 -9.94 -11.16 6.39
N VAL A 40 -9.26 -10.92 5.27
CA VAL A 40 -8.16 -9.95 5.25
C VAL A 40 -8.70 -8.54 5.38
N CYS A 41 -9.80 -8.22 4.70
CA CYS A 41 -10.44 -6.91 4.81
C CYS A 41 -10.88 -6.60 6.26
N GLU A 42 -11.42 -7.59 6.98
CA GLU A 42 -11.79 -7.47 8.39
C GLU A 42 -10.57 -7.26 9.29
N GLN A 43 -9.50 -8.04 9.10
CA GLN A 43 -8.25 -7.89 9.88
C GLN A 43 -7.60 -6.51 9.71
N PHE A 44 -7.72 -5.91 8.53
CA PHE A 44 -7.23 -4.57 8.25
C PHE A 44 -8.24 -3.47 8.61
N GLY A 45 -9.43 -3.83 9.11
CA GLY A 45 -10.47 -2.87 9.50
C GLY A 45 -11.05 -2.08 8.33
N VAL A 46 -10.94 -2.61 7.11
CA VAL A 46 -11.45 -1.95 5.89
C VAL A 46 -12.79 -2.49 5.43
N TRP A 47 -13.33 -3.51 6.09
CA TRP A 47 -14.70 -3.98 5.86
C TRP A 47 -15.66 -3.26 6.80
N GLY A 48 -16.72 -2.66 6.26
CA GLY A 48 -17.69 -1.96 7.09
C GLY A 48 -18.87 -1.37 6.33
N GLU A 49 -19.71 -0.67 7.08
CA GLU A 49 -20.98 -0.15 6.59
C GLU A 49 -20.79 0.94 5.53
N LYS A 50 -21.45 0.78 4.39
CA LYS A 50 -21.56 1.79 3.33
C LYS A 50 -23.01 2.09 3.02
N SER A 51 -23.29 3.36 2.82
CA SER A 51 -24.60 3.84 2.35
C SER A 51 -24.50 4.27 0.89
N PHE A 52 -25.33 3.69 0.03
CA PHE A 52 -25.48 4.14 -1.36
C PHE A 52 -26.95 4.14 -1.76
N MET A 53 -27.39 5.28 -2.30
CA MET A 53 -28.78 5.51 -2.72
C MET A 53 -29.82 5.16 -1.65
N GLY A 54 -29.54 5.49 -0.38
CA GLY A 54 -30.45 5.24 0.75
C GLY A 54 -30.53 3.78 1.20
N LYS A 55 -29.67 2.90 0.68
CA LYS A 55 -29.48 1.53 1.17
C LYS A 55 -28.15 1.41 1.88
N THR A 56 -28.16 0.68 2.98
CA THR A 56 -26.99 0.36 3.79
C THR A 56 -26.56 -1.08 3.52
N TYR A 57 -25.27 -1.28 3.29
CA TYR A 57 -24.66 -2.60 3.08
C TYR A 57 -23.21 -2.58 3.54
N ASP A 58 -22.70 -3.72 3.98
CA ASP A 58 -21.28 -3.84 4.26
C ASP A 58 -20.48 -3.99 2.98
N GLY A 59 -19.31 -3.35 2.94
CA GLY A 59 -18.41 -3.41 1.80
C GLY A 59 -17.01 -2.91 2.12
N ILE A 60 -16.11 -3.17 1.19
CA ILE A 60 -14.69 -2.79 1.29
C ILE A 60 -14.48 -1.28 1.15
N HIS A 61 -13.99 -0.61 2.18
CA HIS A 61 -13.49 0.76 2.12
C HIS A 61 -12.16 0.81 1.36
N ARG A 62 -12.03 1.80 0.48
CA ARG A 62 -10.82 1.92 -0.35
C ARG A 62 -9.73 2.59 0.47
N ILE A 63 -8.81 1.78 0.96
CA ILE A 63 -7.69 2.20 1.80
C ILE A 63 -6.43 1.51 1.28
N SER A 64 -5.30 2.19 1.42
CA SER A 64 -4.00 1.70 0.99
C SER A 64 -3.04 1.70 2.15
N PHE A 65 -2.25 0.63 2.29
CA PHE A 65 -1.33 0.45 3.41
C PHE A 65 0.08 0.29 2.88
N LEU A 66 0.98 1.16 3.31
CA LEU A 66 2.42 0.96 3.13
C LEU A 66 2.93 0.06 4.24
N ILE A 67 3.52 -1.07 3.86
CA ILE A 67 4.00 -2.10 4.79
C ILE A 67 5.49 -2.31 4.55
N ASP A 68 6.28 -2.23 5.61
CA ASP A 68 7.73 -2.47 5.56
C ASP A 68 8.08 -3.96 5.34
N ALA A 69 9.38 -4.25 5.27
CA ALA A 69 9.88 -5.61 5.10
C ALA A 69 9.63 -6.52 6.32
N ASP A 70 9.43 -5.93 7.50
CA ASP A 70 9.13 -6.64 8.75
C ASP A 70 7.61 -6.91 8.91
N GLY A 71 6.80 -6.44 7.97
CA GLY A 71 5.35 -6.61 7.95
C GLY A 71 4.58 -5.59 8.79
N LYS A 72 5.22 -4.49 9.23
CA LYS A 72 4.55 -3.41 9.96
C LYS A 72 4.00 -2.36 9.01
N ILE A 73 2.86 -1.78 9.38
CA ILE A 73 2.25 -0.68 8.63
C ILE A 73 3.02 0.60 8.95
N GLU A 74 3.74 1.13 7.95
CA GLU A 74 4.42 2.44 8.06
C GLU A 74 3.44 3.59 7.88
N HIS A 75 2.45 3.42 6.99
CA HIS A 75 1.49 4.47 6.68
C HIS A 75 0.17 3.93 6.13
N VAL A 76 -0.90 4.66 6.41
CA VAL A 76 -2.26 4.39 5.90
C VAL A 76 -2.68 5.58 5.04
N PHE A 77 -3.07 5.30 3.81
CA PHE A 77 -3.69 6.27 2.92
C PHE A 77 -5.19 5.99 2.87
N ASP A 78 -5.99 6.90 3.37
CA ASP A 78 -7.46 6.83 3.41
C ASP A 78 -8.14 8.08 2.80
N ASP A 79 -7.41 9.19 2.68
CA ASP A 79 -7.86 10.40 2.00
C ASP A 79 -7.22 10.57 0.61
N PHE A 80 -7.93 10.12 -0.42
CA PHE A 80 -7.58 10.38 -1.81
C PHE A 80 -8.76 10.19 -2.75
N LYS A 81 -8.63 10.75 -3.96
CA LYS A 81 -9.49 10.41 -5.10
C LYS A 81 -8.83 9.29 -5.90
N THR A 82 -9.65 8.47 -6.55
CA THR A 82 -9.15 7.40 -7.43
C THR A 82 -8.12 7.89 -8.45
N SER A 83 -8.33 9.10 -8.99
CA SER A 83 -7.48 9.67 -10.03
C SER A 83 -6.11 10.15 -9.54
N ASN A 84 -6.01 10.67 -8.31
CA ASN A 84 -4.75 11.23 -7.77
C ASN A 84 -4.02 10.30 -6.80
N HIS A 85 -4.58 9.14 -6.51
CA HIS A 85 -4.04 8.22 -5.52
C HIS A 85 -2.56 7.86 -5.72
N HIS A 86 -2.15 7.60 -6.96
CA HIS A 86 -0.76 7.26 -7.27
C HIS A 86 0.20 8.43 -6.98
N ASP A 87 -0.23 9.67 -7.19
CA ASP A 87 0.55 10.86 -6.86
C ASP A 87 0.68 11.04 -5.35
N VAL A 88 -0.41 10.83 -4.59
CA VAL A 88 -0.42 10.89 -3.13
C VAL A 88 0.65 9.96 -2.56
N VAL A 89 0.66 8.69 -2.99
CA VAL A 89 1.66 7.74 -2.48
C VAL A 89 3.07 8.09 -2.95
N LEU A 90 3.27 8.46 -4.21
CA LEU A 90 4.60 8.82 -4.73
C LEU A 90 5.19 10.05 -4.04
N ASN A 91 4.36 11.05 -3.72
CA ASN A 91 4.80 12.24 -3.01
C ASN A 91 5.17 11.90 -1.57
N TRP A 92 4.34 11.11 -0.88
CA TRP A 92 4.66 10.63 0.46
C TRP A 92 6.00 9.88 0.49
N LEU A 93 6.22 8.96 -0.44
CA LEU A 93 7.48 8.22 -0.54
C LEU A 93 8.68 9.13 -0.78
N LYS A 94 8.56 10.16 -1.63
CA LYS A 94 9.65 11.12 -1.88
C LYS A 94 9.98 11.95 -0.63
N GLU A 95 8.96 12.49 0.02
CA GLU A 95 9.10 13.30 1.23
C GLU A 95 9.77 12.50 2.35
N HIS A 96 9.33 11.27 2.57
CA HIS A 96 9.85 10.42 3.65
C HIS A 96 11.20 9.77 3.31
N ALA A 97 11.50 9.51 2.03
CA ALA A 97 12.84 9.09 1.61
C ALA A 97 13.89 10.18 1.87
N LEU A 98 13.56 11.45 1.60
CA LEU A 98 14.46 12.59 1.88
C LEU A 98 14.69 12.77 3.37
N ILE A 99 13.65 12.60 4.18
CA ILE A 99 13.72 12.68 5.64
C ILE A 99 14.59 11.54 6.20
N THR A 100 14.40 10.30 5.74
CA THR A 100 15.21 9.15 6.17
C THR A 100 16.67 9.29 5.72
N LEU A 101 16.92 9.80 4.50
CA LEU A 101 18.27 10.08 4.03
C LEU A 101 18.94 11.17 4.88
N LEU A 102 18.21 12.25 5.21
CA LEU A 102 18.74 13.31 6.06
C LEU A 102 19.05 12.80 7.48
N HIS A 103 18.15 12.02 8.09
CA HIS A 103 18.36 11.43 9.41
C HIS A 103 19.52 10.43 9.43
N SER A 104 19.63 9.57 8.41
CA SER A 104 20.74 8.61 8.32
C SER A 104 22.08 9.29 8.05
N VAL A 105 22.12 10.37 7.26
CA VAL A 105 23.33 11.19 7.09
C VAL A 105 23.69 11.92 8.38
N LEU A 106 22.72 12.50 9.10
CA LEU A 106 22.96 13.13 10.40
C LEU A 106 23.46 12.12 11.43
N ALA A 107 22.85 10.92 11.47
CA ALA A 107 23.26 9.82 12.33
C ALA A 107 24.65 9.29 11.97
N ALA A 108 24.99 9.17 10.68
CA ALA A 108 26.31 8.76 10.21
C ALA A 108 27.39 9.82 10.54
N LEU A 109 27.07 11.11 10.41
CA LEU A 109 27.95 12.20 10.85
C LEU A 109 28.15 12.20 12.37
N ALA A 110 27.13 11.85 13.15
CA ALA A 110 27.23 11.64 14.59
C ALA A 110 27.97 10.34 14.96
N ALA A 111 27.89 9.31 14.11
CA ALA A 111 28.47 7.99 14.31
C ALA A 111 29.83 7.82 13.62
N SER A 112 30.72 8.79 13.77
CA SER A 112 32.16 8.60 13.55
C SER A 112 32.76 7.63 14.58
N THR A 113 32.31 6.37 14.54
CA THR A 113 33.00 5.14 14.91
C THR A 113 32.18 4.00 14.28
N SER A 114 32.55 3.64 13.05
CA SER A 114 32.33 2.34 12.39
C SER A 114 30.95 1.68 12.46
N GLN A 115 30.06 1.94 11.50
CA GLN A 115 29.31 0.88 10.80
C GLN A 115 28.52 1.42 9.59
N ILE A 116 28.60 0.70 8.47
CA ILE A 116 27.81 0.92 7.25
C ILE A 116 26.46 0.21 7.46
N PHE A 117 25.37 0.97 7.51
CA PHE A 117 24.01 0.40 7.51
C PHE A 117 23.46 0.34 6.08
N SER A 118 23.09 -0.86 5.63
CA SER A 118 22.32 -1.09 4.40
C SER A 118 20.84 -0.82 4.65
N LEU A 119 20.20 -0.01 3.81
CA LEU A 119 18.75 0.19 3.85
C LEU A 119 18.04 -1.07 3.32
N PRO A 120 17.13 -1.70 4.09
CA PRO A 120 16.33 -2.83 3.60
C PRO A 120 15.24 -2.28 2.68
N CYS A 121 15.40 -2.45 1.36
CA CYS A 121 14.36 -2.13 0.39
C CYS A 121 13.63 -3.41 0.01
N ASN A 122 12.49 -3.66 0.67
CA ASN A 122 11.45 -4.63 0.26
C ASN A 122 10.10 -4.18 0.86
N THR A 123 9.72 -2.92 0.66
CA THR A 123 8.44 -2.36 1.14
C THR A 123 7.31 -2.74 0.18
N ARG A 124 6.18 -3.21 0.73
CA ARG A 124 5.02 -3.65 -0.03
C ARG A 124 3.83 -2.74 0.23
N LEU A 125 3.20 -2.25 -0.83
CA LEU A 125 2.01 -1.44 -0.77
C LEU A 125 0.79 -2.30 -1.10
N LYS A 126 -0.13 -2.43 -0.15
CA LYS A 126 -1.38 -3.16 -0.32
C LYS A 126 -2.53 -2.19 -0.57
N PHE A 127 -3.29 -2.45 -1.62
CA PHE A 127 -4.46 -1.68 -2.02
C PHE A 127 -5.72 -2.52 -1.80
N PHE A 128 -6.67 -2.02 -1.04
CA PHE A 128 -7.99 -2.64 -0.90
C PHE A 128 -8.95 -1.96 -1.87
N ARG A 129 -9.51 -2.70 -2.84
CA ARG A 129 -10.37 -2.17 -3.90
C ARG A 129 -11.78 -2.74 -3.90
#